data_AF-A0A7W1CK77-F1
#
_entry.id   AF-A0A7W1CK77-F1
#
_cell.length_a   1.000
_cell.length_b   1.000
_cell.length_c   1.000
_cell.angle_alpha   90.00
_cell.angle_beta   90.00
_cell.angle_gamma   90.00
#
_symmetry.space_group_name_H-M   'P 1'
#
loop_
_entity.id
_entity.type
_entity.pdbx_description
1 polymer ?
#
loop_
_entity_poly.entity_id
_entity_poly.type
_entity_poly.pdbx_seq_one_letter_code
_entity_poly.pdbx_strand_id
1 'polypeptide(L)'
;MTKTSSIAGVFLLASCFLFDISANQNEITQLKCRQLNWRPKVLESHLEGSPKVVLFCTPADLQSPENPMQIHEYYSNGCILCECDVILNQATLQPHGPSIYYSLNGFITKVAFYNLGKLHGEIKSYYPNGDVQTLTAMQNGRMHGITENYYPNGQLALRAVYTDELLDGPFEKYYENGNKALLAHYNSGQLQGTSSEWYETGEIKSKKNYVNGLLQEYHFTYALISYYPNKNVMEIQNFIQNQPSGPHCKYYSNGTKSYEAHYRDGLKHGAKTYYSKTGAIRGEGQFVDGKAVGKHIYRHPNGNLKKEALYSQEGTPLSPINYFDESGKLVQQLSKLNGVKDGPFYKWKDGNLIQDYNYKNGEFEGTQKTFHPNGHLEFTTTYFKGTRQGVHEHWNSEGQKILETNFQKGILHGPYNSYYSNSNKKISCFYENGKLEGSYQSFHQDGQLNEKYCYRDGKKEGLHQKFDHNRTLLLDANYINGNPQGICQEWYPNGQLKTKAHYSNGIAEGSFLS
;
A
#
# COMPACT_ATOMS: atom_id res chain seq x y z
N MET A 1 5.07 -17.91 6.11
CA MET A 1 5.40 -18.36 7.47
C MET A 1 4.10 -18.66 8.21
N THR A 2 3.72 -19.94 8.28
CA THR A 2 3.12 -20.68 9.42
C THR A 2 2.56 -22.00 8.86
N LYS A 3 2.70 -23.06 9.65
CA LYS A 3 2.91 -24.45 9.24
C LYS A 3 1.65 -25.17 8.75
N THR A 4 1.80 -25.86 7.62
CA THR A 4 0.99 -26.99 7.13
C THR A 4 1.36 -28.27 7.89
N SER A 5 0.36 -29.01 8.39
CA SER A 5 0.54 -30.37 8.92
C SER A 5 -0.21 -31.35 8.02
N SER A 6 0.56 -32.18 7.30
CA SER A 6 0.10 -33.26 6.44
C SER A 6 -0.37 -34.46 7.27
N ILE A 7 -1.52 -35.03 6.92
CA ILE A 7 -1.92 -36.37 7.37
C ILE A 7 -1.46 -37.36 6.30
N ALA A 8 -0.32 -38.00 6.54
CA ALA A 8 0.04 -39.31 5.95
C ALA A 8 -0.63 -40.37 6.86
N GLY A 9 -1.31 -41.40 6.37
CA GLY A 9 -0.87 -42.32 5.33
C GLY A 9 -0.27 -43.54 6.02
N VAL A 10 -1.09 -44.54 6.37
CA VAL A 10 -0.63 -45.90 6.69
C VAL A 10 -1.66 -46.90 6.16
N PHE A 11 -1.27 -47.61 5.10
CA PHE A 11 -1.85 -48.87 4.67
C PHE A 11 -0.77 -49.95 4.85
N LEU A 12 -1.22 -51.19 5.08
CA LEU A 12 -0.51 -52.48 4.94
C LEU A 12 0.52 -52.88 6.02
N LEU A 13 0.10 -53.82 6.87
CA LEU A 13 0.87 -55.03 7.13
C LEU A 13 -0.05 -56.23 6.91
N ALA A 14 0.22 -56.98 5.84
CA ALA A 14 -0.38 -58.26 5.55
C ALA A 14 0.36 -59.35 6.34
N SER A 15 -0.39 -60.18 7.07
CA SER A 15 0.06 -61.50 7.51
C SER A 15 -1.05 -62.50 7.17
N CYS A 16 -0.77 -63.32 6.17
CA CYS A 16 -1.64 -64.40 5.71
C CYS A 16 -1.80 -65.46 6.80
N PHE A 17 -3.04 -65.77 7.16
CA PHE A 17 -3.41 -67.12 7.60
C PHE A 17 -4.57 -67.59 6.71
N LEU A 18 -4.33 -68.68 5.99
CA LEU A 18 -5.32 -69.39 5.19
C LEU A 18 -6.29 -70.10 6.14
N PHE A 19 -7.58 -69.82 6.00
CA PHE A 19 -8.64 -70.75 6.38
C PHE A 19 -9.65 -70.85 5.23
N ASP A 20 -10.10 -72.08 5.03
CA ASP A 20 -10.89 -72.56 3.91
C ASP A 20 -12.25 -71.86 3.74
N ILE A 21 -12.65 -71.73 2.48
CA ILE A 21 -13.85 -71.04 2.02
C ILE A 21 -15.08 -71.95 2.18
N SER A 22 -16.14 -71.44 2.81
CA SER A 22 -17.51 -71.60 2.30
C SER A 22 -18.35 -70.40 2.69
N ALA A 23 -18.40 -69.39 1.81
CA ALA A 23 -19.26 -68.23 1.95
C ALA A 23 -20.63 -68.57 1.35
N ASN A 24 -21.67 -68.54 2.18
CA ASN A 24 -23.03 -68.36 1.71
C ASN A 24 -23.41 -66.88 1.91
N GLN A 25 -23.91 -66.27 0.85
CA GLN A 25 -24.30 -64.86 0.79
C GLN A 25 -25.58 -64.59 1.59
N ASN A 26 -25.71 -63.33 1.99
CA ASN A 26 -26.90 -62.65 2.51
C ASN A 26 -27.28 -62.90 3.97
N GLU A 27 -26.73 -62.10 4.88
CA GLU A 27 -27.50 -61.60 6.02
C GLU A 27 -27.15 -60.13 6.27
N ILE A 28 -28.07 -59.24 5.89
CA ILE A 28 -28.08 -57.85 6.39
C ILE A 28 -28.61 -57.94 7.81
N THR A 29 -27.72 -58.06 8.79
CA THR A 29 -28.11 -58.11 10.21
C THR A 29 -28.45 -56.73 10.74
N GLN A 30 -29.69 -56.59 11.22
CA GLN A 30 -30.19 -55.49 12.04
C GLN A 30 -29.28 -55.20 13.25
N LEU A 31 -29.26 -53.94 13.70
CA LEU A 31 -28.57 -53.46 14.92
C LEU A 31 -28.76 -54.44 16.10
N LYS A 32 -27.67 -55.10 16.51
CA LYS A 32 -27.70 -56.08 17.61
C LYS A 32 -27.49 -55.34 18.95
N CYS A 33 -28.43 -55.50 19.87
CA CYS A 33 -28.32 -54.98 21.23
C CYS A 33 -27.17 -55.68 21.98
N ARG A 34 -26.42 -54.96 22.81
CA ARG A 34 -25.25 -55.46 23.57
C ARG A 34 -25.63 -56.70 24.38
N GLN A 35 -24.94 -57.83 24.15
CA GLN A 35 -25.19 -59.07 24.88
C GLN A 35 -24.14 -59.29 25.97
N LEU A 36 -24.55 -59.84 27.11
CA LEU A 36 -23.71 -60.04 28.30
C LEU A 36 -22.56 -61.06 28.11
N ASN A 37 -22.49 -61.73 26.96
CA ASN A 37 -21.67 -62.91 26.71
C ASN A 37 -20.56 -62.70 25.66
N TRP A 38 -20.28 -61.46 25.22
CA TRP A 38 -19.20 -61.21 24.26
C TRP A 38 -17.81 -61.49 24.86
N ARG A 39 -16.93 -62.11 24.07
CA ARG A 39 -15.57 -62.46 24.50
C ARG A 39 -14.56 -61.43 23.97
N PRO A 40 -13.74 -60.80 24.84
CA PRO A 40 -12.71 -59.86 24.42
C PRO A 40 -11.44 -60.58 23.92
N LYS A 41 -10.84 -60.05 22.87
CA LYS A 41 -9.54 -60.47 22.31
C LYS A 41 -8.66 -59.25 22.08
N VAL A 42 -7.55 -59.14 22.79
CA VAL A 42 -6.57 -58.05 22.59
C VAL A 42 -5.86 -58.27 21.25
N LEU A 43 -5.99 -57.30 20.34
CA LEU A 43 -5.34 -57.31 19.03
C LEU A 43 -4.04 -56.51 19.04
N GLU A 44 -3.99 -55.42 19.79
CA GLU A 44 -2.84 -54.53 19.92
C GLU A 44 -2.73 -54.02 21.37
N SER A 45 -1.51 -53.81 21.85
CA SER A 45 -1.21 -53.22 23.17
C SER A 45 -0.33 -51.98 23.02
N HIS A 46 -0.45 -51.05 23.97
CA HIS A 46 0.49 -49.93 24.11
C HIS A 46 1.86 -50.42 24.61
N LEU A 47 2.87 -49.55 24.57
CA LEU A 47 4.25 -49.89 24.98
C LEU A 47 4.34 -50.32 26.45
N GLU A 48 3.50 -49.74 27.30
CA GLU A 48 3.36 -50.07 28.72
C GLU A 48 2.57 -51.35 29.01
N GLY A 49 2.08 -52.05 27.97
CA GLY A 49 1.38 -53.33 28.08
C GLY A 49 -0.14 -53.24 28.28
N SER A 50 -0.69 -52.04 28.42
CA SER A 50 -2.15 -51.83 28.46
C SER A 50 -2.78 -52.14 27.08
N PRO A 51 -4.02 -52.67 27.02
CA PRO A 51 -4.70 -52.91 25.74
C PRO A 51 -4.87 -51.61 24.95
N LYS A 52 -4.56 -51.65 23.66
CA LYS A 52 -4.77 -50.53 22.72
C LYS A 52 -5.96 -50.79 21.81
N VAL A 53 -6.10 -52.01 21.29
CA VAL A 53 -7.22 -52.44 20.44
C VAL A 53 -7.73 -53.78 20.94
N VAL A 54 -9.03 -53.85 21.24
CA VAL A 54 -9.71 -55.06 21.72
C VAL A 54 -10.88 -55.37 20.79
N LEU A 55 -10.91 -56.58 20.24
CA LEU A 55 -12.01 -57.11 19.46
C LEU A 55 -12.97 -57.90 20.35
N PHE A 56 -14.26 -57.62 20.25
CA PHE A 56 -15.32 -58.38 20.90
C PHE A 56 -16.00 -59.27 19.88
N CYS A 57 -16.08 -60.57 20.18
CA CYS A 57 -16.72 -61.57 19.34
C CYS A 57 -17.91 -62.22 20.05
N THR A 58 -18.86 -62.75 19.27
CA THR A 58 -19.87 -63.67 19.81
C THR A 58 -19.21 -64.95 20.33
N PRO A 59 -19.80 -65.64 21.34
CA PRO A 59 -19.37 -66.99 21.68
C PRO A 59 -19.46 -67.91 20.46
N ALA A 60 -18.45 -68.74 20.23
CA ALA A 60 -18.60 -69.88 19.33
C ALA A 60 -19.58 -70.89 19.95
N ASP A 61 -20.53 -71.37 19.15
CA ASP A 61 -21.30 -72.57 19.46
C ASP A 61 -21.11 -73.62 18.34
N LEU A 62 -21.64 -74.82 18.54
CA LEU A 62 -21.47 -75.95 17.62
C LEU A 62 -22.06 -75.70 16.21
N GLN A 63 -22.82 -74.62 16.00
CA GLN A 63 -23.53 -74.33 14.76
C GLN A 63 -23.12 -73.00 14.10
N SER A 64 -22.39 -72.12 14.77
CA SER A 64 -21.94 -70.83 14.21
C SER A 64 -20.51 -70.44 14.67
N PRO A 65 -19.63 -70.02 13.73
CA PRO A 65 -18.29 -69.53 14.08
C PRO A 65 -18.33 -68.22 14.87
N GLU A 66 -17.25 -67.91 15.59
CA GLU A 66 -17.09 -66.60 16.26
C GLU A 66 -17.21 -65.47 15.24
N ASN A 67 -18.20 -64.60 15.45
CA ASN A 67 -18.40 -63.44 14.59
C ASN A 67 -17.87 -62.19 15.29
N PRO A 68 -17.01 -61.39 14.64
CA PRO A 68 -16.59 -60.11 15.19
C PRO A 68 -17.80 -59.19 15.25
N MET A 69 -17.96 -58.52 16.40
CA MET A 69 -19.07 -57.64 16.68
C MET A 69 -18.62 -56.19 16.75
N GLN A 70 -17.59 -55.93 17.56
CA GLN A 70 -17.19 -54.58 17.91
C GLN A 70 -15.70 -54.50 18.19
N ILE A 71 -15.05 -53.42 17.78
CA ILE A 71 -13.69 -53.06 18.18
C ILE A 71 -13.76 -51.91 19.18
N HIS A 72 -13.01 -52.05 20.27
CA HIS A 72 -12.75 -50.98 21.20
C HIS A 72 -11.30 -50.56 21.09
N GLU A 73 -11.08 -49.27 20.85
CA GLU A 73 -9.76 -48.65 20.95
C GLU A 73 -9.65 -47.92 22.28
N TYR A 74 -8.46 -47.94 22.90
CA TYR A 74 -8.21 -47.35 24.21
C TYR A 74 -7.03 -46.39 24.16
N TYR A 75 -7.14 -45.31 24.93
CA TYR A 75 -5.99 -44.48 25.30
C TYR A 75 -5.02 -45.26 26.20
N SER A 76 -3.77 -44.80 26.28
CA SER A 76 -2.74 -45.41 27.14
C SER A 76 -3.12 -45.46 28.62
N ASN A 77 -3.95 -44.50 29.07
CA ASN A 77 -4.49 -44.44 30.43
C ASN A 77 -5.66 -45.42 30.68
N GLY A 78 -6.04 -46.23 29.69
CA GLY A 78 -7.12 -47.22 29.79
C GLY A 78 -8.53 -46.68 29.56
N CYS A 79 -8.70 -45.37 29.30
CA CYS A 79 -9.98 -44.82 28.89
C CYS A 79 -10.32 -45.25 27.46
N ILE A 80 -11.60 -45.51 27.18
CA ILE A 80 -12.07 -45.84 25.83
C ILE A 80 -11.84 -44.62 24.92
N LEU A 81 -11.22 -44.84 23.77
CA LEU A 81 -11.05 -43.86 22.68
C LEU A 81 -12.18 -44.01 21.66
N CYS A 82 -12.52 -45.25 21.29
CA CYS A 82 -13.54 -45.54 20.28
C CYS A 82 -14.23 -46.88 20.54
N GLU A 83 -15.53 -46.94 20.29
CA GLU A 83 -16.30 -48.18 20.14
C GLU A 83 -16.82 -48.22 18.70
N CYS A 84 -16.53 -49.26 17.95
CA CYS A 84 -16.80 -49.34 16.51
C CYS A 84 -17.39 -50.69 16.15
N ASP A 85 -18.61 -50.70 15.62
CA ASP A 85 -19.21 -51.92 15.08
C ASP A 85 -18.45 -52.36 13.83
N VAL A 86 -18.14 -53.65 13.75
CA VAL A 86 -17.33 -54.22 12.67
C VAL A 86 -17.96 -55.48 12.11
N ILE A 87 -17.64 -55.78 10.87
CA ILE A 87 -17.93 -57.06 10.24
C ILE A 87 -16.64 -57.67 9.68
N LEU A 88 -16.63 -58.99 9.49
CA LEU A 88 -15.62 -59.67 8.71
C LEU A 88 -16.03 -59.69 7.23
N ASN A 89 -15.27 -59.02 6.37
CA ASN A 89 -15.51 -59.01 4.94
C ASN A 89 -14.22 -59.41 4.20
N GLN A 90 -14.28 -60.49 3.42
CA GLN A 90 -13.11 -61.04 2.69
C GLN A 90 -11.85 -61.19 3.58
N ALA A 91 -12.04 -61.77 4.78
CA ALA A 91 -10.99 -61.93 5.81
C ALA A 91 -10.37 -60.63 6.36
N THR A 92 -10.95 -59.47 6.06
CA THR A 92 -10.58 -58.18 6.67
C THR A 92 -11.69 -57.69 7.60
N LEU A 93 -11.30 -57.22 8.79
CA LEU A 93 -12.22 -56.53 9.69
C LEU A 93 -12.48 -55.13 9.13
N GLN A 94 -13.75 -54.79 8.93
CA GLN A 94 -14.16 -53.50 8.38
C GLN A 94 -15.22 -52.86 9.29
N PRO A 95 -15.09 -51.56 9.60
CA PRO A 95 -16.16 -50.79 10.22
C PRO A 95 -17.48 -50.92 9.45
N HIS A 96 -18.56 -51.27 10.14
CA HIS A 96 -19.89 -51.39 9.56
C HIS A 96 -20.94 -51.19 10.65
N GLY A 97 -21.73 -50.12 10.54
CA GLY A 97 -22.62 -49.66 11.60
C GLY A 97 -22.06 -48.44 12.34
N PRO A 98 -22.55 -48.15 13.56
CA PRO A 98 -22.14 -47.00 14.35
C PRO A 98 -20.70 -47.12 14.87
N SER A 99 -20.07 -45.96 15.04
CA SER A 99 -18.82 -45.80 15.79
C SER A 99 -18.92 -44.57 16.68
N ILE A 100 -18.59 -44.72 17.96
CA ILE A 100 -18.62 -43.67 18.96
C ILE A 100 -17.18 -43.38 19.39
N TYR A 101 -16.80 -42.11 19.39
CA TYR A 101 -15.48 -41.64 19.78
C TYR A 101 -15.59 -40.82 21.05
N TYR A 102 -14.64 -40.99 21.94
CA TYR A 102 -14.62 -40.39 23.27
C TYR A 102 -13.35 -39.56 23.45
N SER A 103 -13.44 -38.54 24.29
CA SER A 103 -12.28 -37.78 24.78
C SER A 103 -11.56 -38.54 25.90
N LEU A 104 -10.36 -38.10 26.28
CA LEU A 104 -9.63 -38.63 27.44
C LEU A 104 -10.44 -38.61 28.75
N ASN A 105 -11.42 -37.71 28.86
CA ASN A 105 -12.29 -37.57 30.04
C ASN A 105 -13.60 -38.37 29.91
N GLY A 106 -13.77 -39.17 28.84
CA GLY A 106 -14.95 -40.02 28.63
C GLY A 106 -16.16 -39.33 27.99
N PHE A 107 -16.07 -38.03 27.64
CA PHE A 107 -17.14 -37.35 26.90
C PHE A 107 -17.14 -37.77 25.42
N ILE A 108 -18.32 -37.97 24.83
CA ILE A 108 -18.47 -38.26 23.40
C ILE A 108 -17.99 -37.05 22.59
N THR A 109 -17.10 -37.28 21.64
CA THR A 109 -16.57 -36.26 20.72
C THR A 109 -17.13 -36.41 19.32
N LYS A 110 -17.47 -37.65 18.91
CA LYS A 110 -17.99 -37.94 17.57
C LYS A 110 -18.82 -39.22 17.56
N VAL A 111 -19.91 -39.23 16.79
CA VAL A 111 -20.65 -40.42 16.39
C VAL A 111 -20.63 -40.48 14.87
N ALA A 112 -20.10 -41.57 14.33
CA ALA A 112 -20.02 -41.82 12.89
C ALA A 112 -20.72 -43.12 12.54
N PHE A 113 -21.02 -43.30 11.26
CA PHE A 113 -21.58 -44.53 10.74
C PHE A 113 -20.77 -44.96 9.53
N TYR A 114 -20.58 -46.27 9.41
CA TYR A 114 -19.79 -46.89 8.35
C TYR A 114 -20.61 -47.92 7.60
N ASN A 115 -20.38 -48.03 6.30
CA ASN A 115 -20.85 -49.12 5.47
C ASN A 115 -19.66 -49.71 4.71
N LEU A 116 -19.26 -50.94 5.07
CA LEU A 116 -18.14 -51.67 4.46
C LEU A 116 -16.83 -50.85 4.50
N GLY A 117 -16.50 -50.32 5.67
CA GLY A 117 -15.29 -49.53 5.95
C GLY A 117 -15.34 -48.08 5.46
N LYS A 118 -16.42 -47.65 4.79
CA LYS A 118 -16.56 -46.27 4.29
C LYS A 118 -17.59 -45.50 5.10
N LEU A 119 -17.32 -44.23 5.41
CA LEU A 119 -18.27 -43.36 6.09
C LEU A 119 -19.58 -43.25 5.30
N HIS A 120 -20.70 -43.42 5.99
CA HIS A 120 -22.03 -43.46 5.37
C HIS A 120 -23.08 -43.01 6.38
N GLY A 121 -24.03 -42.16 5.99
CA GLY A 121 -25.03 -41.58 6.87
C GLY A 121 -24.57 -40.27 7.54
N GLU A 122 -25.30 -39.86 8.58
CA GLU A 122 -25.06 -38.61 9.31
C GLU A 122 -24.00 -38.80 10.40
N ILE A 123 -22.92 -38.03 10.31
CA ILE A 123 -21.86 -37.97 11.32
C ILE A 123 -22.11 -36.77 12.21
N LYS A 124 -22.08 -36.98 13.53
CA LYS A 124 -22.17 -35.92 14.54
C LYS A 124 -20.84 -35.74 15.23
N SER A 125 -20.39 -34.51 15.40
CA SER A 125 -19.28 -34.17 16.31
C SER A 125 -19.79 -33.22 17.38
N TYR A 126 -19.16 -33.24 18.55
CA TYR A 126 -19.63 -32.53 19.73
C TYR A 126 -18.54 -31.63 20.31
N TYR A 127 -18.96 -30.50 20.87
CA TYR A 127 -18.12 -29.66 21.70
C TYR A 127 -17.82 -30.32 23.06
N PRO A 128 -16.79 -29.86 23.79
CA PRO A 128 -16.48 -30.38 25.12
C PRO A 128 -17.62 -30.28 26.14
N ASN A 129 -18.57 -29.36 25.93
CA ASN A 129 -19.76 -29.19 26.77
C ASN A 129 -20.90 -30.16 26.42
N GLY A 130 -20.75 -30.98 25.37
CA GLY A 130 -21.74 -31.95 24.90
C GLY A 130 -22.69 -31.43 23.82
N ASP A 131 -22.63 -30.14 23.47
CA ASP A 131 -23.46 -29.58 22.40
C ASP A 131 -22.96 -30.02 21.01
N VAL A 132 -23.87 -30.12 20.05
CA VAL A 132 -23.52 -30.50 18.68
C VAL A 132 -22.65 -29.41 18.05
N GLN A 133 -21.51 -29.82 17.51
CA GLN A 133 -20.58 -28.96 16.77
C GLN A 133 -20.79 -29.05 15.26
N THR A 134 -20.92 -30.27 14.74
CA THR A 134 -21.10 -30.52 13.30
C THR A 134 -22.07 -31.67 13.06
N LEU A 135 -22.89 -31.55 12.02
CA LEU A 135 -23.63 -32.63 11.38
C LEU A 135 -23.14 -32.75 9.93
N THR A 136 -22.67 -33.92 9.52
CA THR A 136 -22.11 -34.13 8.17
C THR A 136 -22.73 -35.35 7.52
N ALA A 137 -23.42 -35.16 6.40
CA ALA A 137 -23.98 -36.25 5.63
C ALA A 137 -22.92 -36.84 4.69
N MET A 138 -22.70 -38.16 4.80
CA MET A 138 -21.74 -38.91 4.01
C MET A 138 -22.43 -40.03 3.23
N GLN A 139 -21.96 -40.30 2.02
CA GLN A 139 -22.35 -41.48 1.26
C GLN A 139 -21.10 -42.10 0.66
N ASN A 140 -20.83 -43.37 1.01
CA ASN A 140 -19.72 -44.16 0.47
C ASN A 140 -18.35 -43.49 0.59
N GLY A 141 -18.11 -42.82 1.72
CA GLY A 141 -16.86 -42.13 2.04
C GLY A 141 -16.78 -40.69 1.54
N ARG A 142 -17.80 -40.18 0.86
CA ARG A 142 -17.86 -38.83 0.26
C ARG A 142 -18.92 -37.98 0.94
N MET A 143 -18.74 -36.66 0.98
CA MET A 143 -19.80 -35.75 1.44
C MET A 143 -20.96 -35.75 0.45
N HIS A 144 -22.16 -36.07 0.94
CA HIS A 144 -23.38 -36.16 0.13
C HIS A 144 -24.59 -35.88 1.01
N GLY A 145 -25.33 -34.81 0.72
CA GLY A 145 -26.44 -34.29 1.51
C GLY A 145 -26.10 -33.01 2.28
N ILE A 146 -26.87 -32.74 3.33
CA ILE A 146 -26.75 -31.52 4.12
C ILE A 146 -25.63 -31.65 5.15
N THR A 147 -24.77 -30.64 5.24
CA THR A 147 -23.76 -30.46 6.28
C THR A 147 -24.05 -29.18 7.04
N GLU A 148 -24.04 -29.25 8.36
CA GLU A 148 -24.30 -28.14 9.28
C GLU A 148 -23.20 -28.00 10.31
N ASN A 149 -22.75 -26.77 10.55
CA ASN A 149 -21.84 -26.46 11.65
C ASN A 149 -22.53 -25.48 12.59
N TYR A 150 -22.26 -25.62 13.88
CA TYR A 150 -22.87 -24.83 14.95
C TYR A 150 -21.78 -24.08 15.72
N TYR A 151 -22.13 -22.93 16.29
CA TYR A 151 -21.30 -22.22 17.27
C TYR A 151 -21.40 -22.89 18.66
N PRO A 152 -20.46 -22.62 19.58
CA PRO A 152 -20.55 -23.16 20.95
C PRO A 152 -21.80 -22.73 21.73
N ASN A 153 -22.47 -21.66 21.30
CA ASN A 153 -23.75 -21.21 21.87
C ASN A 153 -24.98 -21.95 21.29
N GLY A 154 -24.77 -22.95 20.43
CA GLY A 154 -25.82 -23.75 19.78
C GLY A 154 -26.44 -23.12 18.54
N GLN A 155 -26.06 -21.91 18.15
CA GLN A 155 -26.58 -21.28 16.94
C GLN A 155 -25.93 -21.87 15.68
N LEU A 156 -26.72 -22.01 14.61
CA LEU A 156 -26.22 -22.46 13.31
C LEU A 156 -25.19 -21.47 12.78
N ALA A 157 -23.99 -21.95 12.43
CA ALA A 157 -22.91 -21.16 11.85
C ALA A 157 -22.83 -21.29 10.32
N LEU A 158 -23.08 -22.50 9.82
CA LEU A 158 -23.02 -22.83 8.40
C LEU A 158 -23.98 -23.95 8.06
N ARG A 159 -24.64 -23.85 6.91
CA ARG A 159 -25.36 -24.96 6.26
C ARG A 159 -24.93 -25.03 4.81
N ALA A 160 -24.56 -26.21 4.34
CA ALA A 160 -24.11 -26.44 2.98
C ALA A 160 -24.67 -27.77 2.45
N VAL A 161 -25.03 -27.80 1.17
CA VAL A 161 -25.49 -29.01 0.48
C VAL A 161 -24.38 -29.51 -0.44
N TYR A 162 -24.09 -30.80 -0.35
CA TYR A 162 -23.07 -31.47 -1.15
C TYR A 162 -23.69 -32.58 -1.99
N THR A 163 -23.24 -32.71 -3.24
CA THR A 163 -23.46 -33.87 -4.10
C THR A 163 -22.08 -34.37 -4.52
N ASP A 164 -21.71 -35.58 -4.11
CA ASP A 164 -20.43 -36.21 -4.44
C ASP A 164 -19.20 -35.31 -4.19
N GLU A 165 -19.11 -34.76 -2.97
CA GLU A 165 -18.05 -33.85 -2.48
C GLU A 165 -18.06 -32.43 -3.04
N LEU A 166 -18.92 -32.14 -4.03
CA LEU A 166 -19.07 -30.80 -4.61
C LEU A 166 -20.24 -30.07 -3.97
N LEU A 167 -20.08 -28.77 -3.72
CA LEU A 167 -21.20 -27.92 -3.29
C LEU A 167 -22.26 -27.88 -4.39
N ASP A 168 -23.49 -28.23 -4.04
CA ASP A 168 -24.58 -28.36 -5.00
C ASP A 168 -25.92 -28.06 -4.31
N GLY A 169 -26.39 -26.83 -4.48
CA GLY A 169 -27.54 -26.28 -3.78
C GLY A 169 -27.21 -25.07 -2.90
N PRO A 170 -28.06 -24.76 -1.90
CA PRO A 170 -27.90 -23.59 -1.05
C PRO A 170 -26.69 -23.71 -0.13
N PHE A 171 -25.99 -22.60 0.03
CA PHE A 171 -24.89 -22.41 0.95
C PHE A 171 -25.15 -21.19 1.83
N GLU A 172 -25.25 -21.41 3.13
CA GLU A 172 -25.63 -20.40 4.10
C GLU A 172 -24.55 -20.27 5.17
N LYS A 173 -24.21 -19.03 5.53
CA LYS A 173 -23.43 -18.73 6.72
C LYS A 173 -24.20 -17.75 7.59
N TYR A 174 -23.97 -17.83 8.88
CA TYR A 174 -24.61 -17.03 9.90
C TYR A 174 -23.55 -16.44 10.83
N TYR A 175 -23.88 -15.32 11.46
CA TYR A 175 -23.11 -14.75 12.57
C TYR A 175 -23.51 -15.45 13.88
N GLU A 176 -22.68 -15.29 14.92
CA GLU A 176 -22.91 -15.88 16.25
C GLU A 176 -24.11 -15.25 17.00
N ASN A 177 -24.71 -14.19 16.45
CA ASN A 177 -25.97 -13.61 16.92
C ASN A 177 -27.21 -14.16 16.18
N GLY A 178 -27.01 -15.06 15.21
CA GLY A 178 -28.07 -15.74 14.47
C GLY A 178 -28.48 -15.03 13.19
N ASN A 179 -27.98 -13.81 12.95
CA ASN A 179 -28.22 -13.12 11.69
C ASN A 179 -27.49 -13.81 10.55
N LYS A 180 -28.14 -13.87 9.39
CA LYS A 180 -27.53 -14.41 8.17
C LYS A 180 -26.32 -13.56 7.80
N ALA A 181 -25.22 -14.18 7.40
CA ALA A 181 -23.99 -13.53 6.94
C ALA A 181 -23.81 -13.66 5.42
N LEU A 182 -24.16 -14.83 4.87
CA LEU A 182 -24.04 -15.14 3.45
C LEU A 182 -25.14 -16.12 3.03
N LEU A 183 -25.66 -15.93 1.83
CA LEU A 183 -26.51 -16.87 1.10
C LEU A 183 -25.99 -16.92 -0.32
N ALA A 184 -25.62 -18.10 -0.76
CA ALA A 184 -25.23 -18.37 -2.13
C ALA A 184 -25.86 -19.68 -2.61
N HIS A 185 -25.87 -19.88 -3.91
CA HIS A 185 -26.27 -21.14 -4.52
C HIS A 185 -25.11 -21.65 -5.36
N TYR A 186 -24.82 -22.94 -5.23
CA TYR A 186 -23.81 -23.63 -6.03
C TYR A 186 -24.47 -24.65 -6.94
N ASN A 187 -23.90 -24.86 -8.12
CA ASN A 187 -24.20 -25.99 -8.99
C ASN A 187 -22.87 -26.66 -9.31
N SER A 188 -22.71 -27.93 -8.90
CA SER A 188 -21.50 -28.71 -9.17
C SER A 188 -20.19 -27.99 -8.79
N GLY A 189 -20.18 -27.33 -7.62
CA GLY A 189 -19.04 -26.58 -7.08
C GLY A 189 -18.89 -25.14 -7.60
N GLN A 190 -19.71 -24.70 -8.56
CA GLN A 190 -19.65 -23.35 -9.12
C GLN A 190 -20.78 -22.45 -8.58
N LEU A 191 -20.46 -21.21 -8.22
CA LEU A 191 -21.46 -20.22 -7.82
C LEU A 191 -22.44 -19.92 -8.98
N GLN A 192 -23.72 -19.91 -8.67
CA GLN A 192 -24.80 -19.66 -9.62
C GLN A 192 -25.85 -18.73 -9.02
N GLY A 193 -26.33 -17.76 -9.81
CA GLY A 193 -27.36 -16.82 -9.40
C GLY A 193 -26.86 -15.75 -8.43
N THR A 194 -27.77 -15.18 -7.64
CA THR A 194 -27.47 -14.06 -6.75
C THR A 194 -26.94 -14.55 -5.40
N SER A 195 -25.68 -14.23 -5.11
CA SER A 195 -25.11 -14.30 -3.76
C SER A 195 -25.48 -13.04 -2.99
N SER A 196 -25.97 -13.19 -1.76
CA SER A 196 -26.32 -12.09 -0.85
C SER A 196 -25.46 -12.15 0.40
N GLU A 197 -24.91 -11.01 0.80
CA GLU A 197 -24.14 -10.84 2.03
C GLU A 197 -24.82 -9.81 2.92
N TRP A 198 -24.76 -9.99 4.22
CA TRP A 198 -25.35 -9.09 5.22
C TRP A 198 -24.29 -8.61 6.21
N TYR A 199 -24.58 -7.50 6.88
CA TYR A 199 -23.85 -7.08 8.07
C TYR A 199 -24.28 -7.91 9.29
N GLU A 200 -23.46 -7.95 10.33
CA GLU A 200 -23.79 -8.62 11.59
C GLU A 200 -25.04 -8.02 12.25
N THR A 201 -25.34 -6.75 11.99
CA THR A 201 -26.56 -6.05 12.40
C THR A 201 -27.83 -6.49 11.65
N GLY A 202 -27.69 -7.25 10.56
CA GLY A 202 -28.79 -7.86 9.80
C GLY A 202 -29.19 -7.12 8.53
N GLU A 203 -28.67 -5.92 8.25
CA GLU A 203 -28.92 -5.23 6.99
C GLU A 203 -28.13 -5.86 5.83
N ILE A 204 -28.71 -5.84 4.62
CA ILE A 204 -28.03 -6.31 3.42
C ILE A 204 -26.77 -5.47 3.17
N LYS A 205 -25.65 -6.14 2.95
CA LYS A 205 -24.33 -5.54 2.70
C LYS A 205 -24.02 -5.53 1.21
N SER A 206 -24.26 -6.63 0.51
CA SER A 206 -24.11 -6.69 -0.94
C SER A 206 -24.89 -7.81 -1.60
N LYS A 207 -25.14 -7.65 -2.90
CA LYS A 207 -25.65 -8.65 -3.81
C LYS A 207 -24.71 -8.76 -5.00
N LYS A 208 -24.37 -9.99 -5.39
CA LYS A 208 -23.48 -10.31 -6.51
C LYS A 208 -24.10 -11.40 -7.38
N ASN A 209 -24.09 -11.22 -8.69
CA ASN A 209 -24.69 -12.17 -9.64
C ASN A 209 -23.62 -13.01 -10.33
N TYR A 210 -23.76 -14.33 -10.25
CA TYR A 210 -22.81 -15.29 -10.81
C TYR A 210 -23.49 -16.18 -11.86
N VAL A 211 -22.75 -16.47 -12.92
CA VAL A 211 -23.09 -17.53 -13.89
C VAL A 211 -21.84 -18.37 -14.12
N ASN A 212 -21.93 -19.67 -13.86
CA ASN A 212 -20.80 -20.61 -13.94
C ASN A 212 -19.57 -20.12 -13.14
N GLY A 213 -19.82 -19.59 -11.94
CA GLY A 213 -18.77 -19.05 -11.06
C GLY A 213 -18.21 -17.68 -11.43
N LEU A 214 -18.64 -17.08 -12.55
CA LEU A 214 -18.15 -15.77 -13.02
C LEU A 214 -19.15 -14.66 -12.67
N LEU A 215 -18.65 -13.57 -12.10
CA LEU A 215 -19.42 -12.36 -11.81
C LEU A 215 -19.85 -11.71 -13.13
N GLN A 216 -21.16 -11.55 -13.31
CA GLN A 216 -21.71 -10.93 -14.51
C GLN A 216 -23.10 -10.33 -14.31
N GLU A 217 -23.51 -9.48 -15.25
CA GLU A 217 -24.88 -8.97 -15.32
C GLU A 217 -25.89 -10.12 -15.55
N TYR A 218 -27.07 -10.03 -14.91
CA TYR A 218 -28.11 -11.05 -15.00
C TYR A 218 -29.51 -10.42 -14.88
N HIS A 219 -30.44 -10.77 -15.78
CA HIS A 219 -31.84 -10.29 -15.80
C HIS A 219 -32.01 -8.78 -15.55
N PHE A 220 -31.24 -7.94 -16.26
CA PHE A 220 -31.26 -6.47 -16.12
C PHE A 220 -30.86 -5.94 -14.74
N THR A 221 -30.22 -6.77 -13.90
CA THR A 221 -29.68 -6.37 -12.60
C THR A 221 -28.17 -6.28 -12.64
N TYR A 222 -27.62 -5.29 -11.94
CA TYR A 222 -26.18 -5.09 -11.89
C TYR A 222 -25.45 -6.33 -11.36
N ALA A 223 -24.27 -6.61 -11.89
CA ALA A 223 -23.45 -7.72 -11.43
C ALA A 223 -23.06 -7.58 -9.95
N LEU A 224 -22.85 -6.36 -9.45
CA LEU A 224 -22.61 -6.02 -8.06
C LEU A 224 -23.48 -4.84 -7.64
N ILE A 225 -24.13 -4.98 -6.48
CA ILE A 225 -24.73 -3.87 -5.72
C ILE A 225 -24.26 -4.02 -4.28
N SER A 226 -23.72 -2.95 -3.69
CA SER A 226 -23.40 -2.91 -2.25
C SER A 226 -24.06 -1.74 -1.57
N TYR A 227 -24.25 -1.85 -0.27
CA TYR A 227 -25.02 -0.92 0.54
C TYR A 227 -24.22 -0.50 1.78
N TYR A 228 -24.50 0.69 2.27
CA TYR A 228 -24.11 1.11 3.61
C TYR A 228 -25.05 0.47 4.66
N PRO A 229 -24.65 0.43 5.95
CA PRO A 229 -25.53 -0.03 7.03
C PRO A 229 -26.86 0.74 7.11
N ASN A 230 -26.90 2.00 6.68
CA ASN A 230 -28.13 2.79 6.59
C ASN A 230 -29.01 2.47 5.36
N LYS A 231 -28.73 1.36 4.66
CA LYS A 231 -29.45 0.84 3.48
C LYS A 231 -29.30 1.67 2.20
N ASN A 232 -28.61 2.81 2.24
CA ASN A 232 -28.29 3.55 1.02
C ASN A 232 -27.29 2.77 0.17
N VAL A 233 -27.48 2.81 -1.15
CA VAL A 233 -26.54 2.21 -2.10
C VAL A 233 -25.16 2.85 -1.91
N MET A 234 -24.12 2.01 -1.89
CA MET A 234 -22.72 2.41 -1.80
C MET A 234 -22.04 2.32 -3.16
N GLU A 235 -22.27 1.22 -3.89
CA GLU A 235 -21.62 0.95 -5.16
C GLU A 235 -22.49 0.05 -6.03
N ILE A 236 -22.58 0.39 -7.31
CA ILE A 236 -23.12 -0.47 -8.36
C ILE A 236 -22.07 -0.62 -9.44
N GLN A 237 -21.84 -1.85 -9.88
CA GLN A 237 -20.84 -2.12 -10.91
C GLN A 237 -21.26 -3.33 -11.74
N ASN A 238 -21.08 -3.19 -13.06
CA ASN A 238 -21.28 -4.28 -13.99
C ASN A 238 -19.97 -4.99 -14.34
N PHE A 239 -20.12 -6.28 -14.62
CA PHE A 239 -19.05 -7.17 -15.03
C PHE A 239 -19.56 -8.06 -16.17
N ILE A 240 -18.66 -8.47 -17.06
CA ILE A 240 -18.86 -9.54 -18.02
C ILE A 240 -17.68 -10.49 -17.82
N GLN A 241 -17.94 -11.74 -17.44
CA GLN A 241 -16.89 -12.75 -17.18
C GLN A 241 -15.79 -12.23 -16.22
N ASN A 242 -16.19 -11.67 -15.06
CA ASN A 242 -15.31 -11.04 -14.07
C ASN A 242 -14.58 -9.75 -14.53
N GLN A 243 -14.76 -9.28 -15.75
CA GLN A 243 -14.15 -8.03 -16.23
C GLN A 243 -15.14 -6.86 -16.08
N PRO A 244 -14.72 -5.72 -15.50
CA PRO A 244 -15.57 -4.52 -15.45
C PRO A 244 -16.10 -4.14 -16.84
N SER A 245 -17.40 -3.91 -16.93
CA SER A 245 -18.05 -3.50 -18.17
C SER A 245 -19.25 -2.62 -17.84
N GLY A 246 -19.56 -1.65 -18.69
CA GLY A 246 -20.69 -0.75 -18.48
C GLY A 246 -20.47 0.23 -17.32
N PRO A 247 -21.55 0.72 -16.68
CA PRO A 247 -21.47 1.78 -15.69
C PRO A 247 -20.91 1.27 -14.34
N HIS A 248 -20.14 2.14 -13.69
CA HIS A 248 -19.65 1.99 -12.34
C HIS A 248 -19.94 3.26 -11.56
N CYS A 249 -20.86 3.17 -10.60
CA CYS A 249 -21.24 4.30 -9.77
C CYS A 249 -20.94 4.00 -8.31
N LYS A 250 -20.38 4.99 -7.61
CA LYS A 250 -20.28 4.99 -6.14
C LYS A 250 -21.07 6.15 -5.59
N TYR A 251 -21.53 5.99 -4.37
CA TYR A 251 -22.38 6.94 -3.68
C TYR A 251 -21.81 7.21 -2.29
N TYR A 252 -22.12 8.38 -1.75
CA TYR A 252 -21.91 8.69 -0.35
C TYR A 252 -23.03 8.07 0.50
N SER A 253 -22.81 7.92 1.81
CA SER A 253 -23.82 7.39 2.72
C SER A 253 -25.10 8.21 2.80
N ASN A 254 -25.12 9.46 2.31
CA ASN A 254 -26.33 10.29 2.18
C ASN A 254 -27.10 10.05 0.87
N GLY A 255 -26.68 9.09 0.04
CA GLY A 255 -27.32 8.73 -1.24
C GLY A 255 -26.87 9.57 -2.43
N THR A 256 -26.09 10.64 -2.24
CA THR A 256 -25.55 11.42 -3.37
C THR A 256 -24.47 10.63 -4.08
N LYS A 257 -24.43 10.68 -5.43
CA LYS A 257 -23.34 10.06 -6.21
C LYS A 257 -22.01 10.70 -5.80
N SER A 258 -20.95 9.91 -5.68
CA SER A 258 -19.57 10.36 -5.40
C SER A 258 -18.66 10.17 -6.62
N TYR A 259 -18.99 9.20 -7.46
CA TYR A 259 -18.19 8.77 -8.59
C TYR A 259 -19.08 8.11 -9.65
N GLU A 260 -18.76 8.35 -10.92
CA GLU A 260 -19.33 7.69 -12.08
C GLU A 260 -18.23 7.45 -13.11
N ALA A 261 -18.20 6.26 -13.69
CA ALA A 261 -17.36 5.95 -14.83
C ALA A 261 -18.00 4.85 -15.68
N HIS A 262 -17.55 4.75 -16.93
CA HIS A 262 -17.90 3.65 -17.82
C HIS A 262 -16.67 2.79 -18.12
N TYR A 263 -16.91 1.49 -18.27
CA TYR A 263 -15.90 0.49 -18.58
C TYR A 263 -16.27 -0.26 -19.86
N ARG A 264 -15.26 -0.64 -20.63
CA ARG A 264 -15.34 -1.52 -21.78
C ARG A 264 -14.11 -2.42 -21.76
N ASP A 265 -14.33 -3.73 -21.84
CA ASP A 265 -13.25 -4.75 -21.81
C ASP A 265 -12.30 -4.58 -20.61
N GLY A 266 -12.86 -4.31 -19.42
CA GLY A 266 -12.10 -4.09 -18.18
C GLY A 266 -11.41 -2.73 -18.06
N LEU A 267 -11.40 -1.92 -19.11
CA LEU A 267 -10.73 -0.62 -19.17
C LEU A 267 -11.72 0.54 -19.09
N LYS A 268 -11.31 1.67 -18.50
CA LYS A 268 -12.15 2.88 -18.47
C LYS A 268 -12.35 3.40 -19.89
N HIS A 269 -13.60 3.62 -20.29
CA HIS A 269 -13.94 4.12 -21.61
C HIS A 269 -15.14 5.08 -21.52
N GLY A 270 -15.00 6.30 -22.03
CA GLY A 270 -15.99 7.36 -21.95
C GLY A 270 -15.79 8.28 -20.74
N ALA A 271 -16.91 8.87 -20.29
CA ALA A 271 -16.90 9.89 -19.25
C ALA A 271 -16.58 9.32 -17.87
N LYS A 272 -15.83 10.09 -17.09
CA LYS A 272 -15.58 9.85 -15.68
C LYS A 272 -15.84 11.12 -14.90
N THR A 273 -16.69 11.04 -13.88
CA THR A 273 -17.13 12.18 -13.09
C THR A 273 -17.01 11.90 -11.61
N TYR A 274 -16.59 12.90 -10.86
CA TYR A 274 -16.53 12.91 -9.40
C TYR A 274 -17.47 13.98 -8.87
N TYR A 275 -18.10 13.71 -7.75
CA TYR A 275 -19.11 14.57 -7.15
C TYR A 275 -18.78 14.83 -5.67
N SER A 276 -19.26 15.94 -5.12
CA SER A 276 -19.23 16.23 -3.69
C SER A 276 -20.39 15.55 -2.97
N LYS A 277 -20.38 15.56 -1.62
CA LYS A 277 -21.53 15.13 -0.80
C LYS A 277 -22.82 15.92 -1.04
N THR A 278 -22.74 17.07 -1.71
CA THR A 278 -23.89 17.90 -2.11
C THR A 278 -24.33 17.66 -3.55
N GLY A 279 -23.66 16.77 -4.29
CA GLY A 279 -23.91 16.49 -5.70
C GLY A 279 -23.22 17.43 -6.69
N ALA A 280 -22.45 18.42 -6.21
CA ALA A 280 -21.70 19.32 -7.10
C ALA A 280 -20.52 18.57 -7.74
N ILE A 281 -20.27 18.80 -9.04
CA ILE A 281 -19.16 18.15 -9.74
C ILE A 281 -17.82 18.62 -9.14
N ARG A 282 -16.96 17.66 -8.81
CA ARG A 282 -15.60 17.84 -8.27
C ARG A 282 -14.50 17.57 -9.28
N GLY A 283 -14.80 16.81 -10.32
CA GLY A 283 -13.87 16.62 -11.41
C GLY A 283 -14.51 15.77 -12.50
N GLU A 284 -14.04 15.96 -13.71
CA GLU A 284 -14.55 15.29 -14.89
C GLU A 284 -13.43 15.14 -15.93
N GLY A 285 -13.54 14.10 -16.76
CA GLY A 285 -12.62 13.86 -17.86
C GLY A 285 -13.07 12.67 -18.70
N GLN A 286 -12.50 12.56 -19.89
CA GLN A 286 -12.78 11.46 -20.83
C GLN A 286 -11.64 10.44 -20.82
N PHE A 287 -12.00 9.18 -21.06
CA PHE A 287 -11.07 8.06 -21.15
C PHE A 287 -11.31 7.25 -22.43
N VAL A 288 -10.24 6.77 -23.05
CA VAL A 288 -10.30 5.80 -24.14
C VAL A 288 -9.35 4.66 -23.78
N ASP A 289 -9.91 3.47 -23.59
CA ASP A 289 -9.19 2.23 -23.29
C ASP A 289 -8.18 2.40 -22.14
N GLY A 290 -8.65 3.03 -21.07
CA GLY A 290 -7.88 3.30 -19.85
C GLY A 290 -7.03 4.57 -19.87
N LYS A 291 -6.79 5.17 -21.04
CA LYS A 291 -5.98 6.39 -21.20
C LYS A 291 -6.85 7.64 -21.03
N ALA A 292 -6.38 8.62 -20.28
CA ALA A 292 -7.05 9.93 -20.16
C ALA A 292 -6.93 10.70 -21.48
N VAL A 293 -8.03 11.22 -22.03
CA VAL A 293 -8.00 12.00 -23.28
C VAL A 293 -8.74 13.32 -23.11
N GLY A 294 -8.34 14.32 -23.88
CA GLY A 294 -9.00 15.62 -23.91
C GLY A 294 -8.88 16.40 -22.60
N LYS A 295 -9.89 17.22 -22.30
CA LYS A 295 -9.87 18.12 -21.13
C LYS A 295 -10.28 17.38 -19.86
N HIS A 296 -9.43 17.48 -18.84
CA HIS A 296 -9.70 17.00 -17.48
C HIS A 296 -9.64 18.18 -16.53
N ILE A 297 -10.67 18.31 -15.71
CA ILE A 297 -10.78 19.38 -14.72
C ILE A 297 -11.06 18.80 -13.34
N TYR A 298 -10.56 19.49 -12.33
CA TYR A 298 -10.80 19.22 -10.93
C TYR A 298 -11.15 20.52 -10.24
N ARG A 299 -12.04 20.46 -9.24
CA ARG A 299 -12.59 21.61 -8.53
C ARG A 299 -12.34 21.50 -7.03
N HIS A 300 -12.20 22.65 -6.37
CA HIS A 300 -12.11 22.80 -4.92
C HIS A 300 -13.44 22.55 -4.20
N PRO A 301 -13.46 22.41 -2.87
CA PRO A 301 -14.68 22.28 -2.06
C PRO A 301 -15.80 23.29 -2.38
N ASN A 302 -15.44 24.52 -2.73
CA ASN A 302 -16.37 25.60 -3.08
C ASN A 302 -16.84 25.61 -4.55
N GLY A 303 -16.32 24.72 -5.40
CA GLY A 303 -16.74 24.59 -6.81
C GLY A 303 -15.82 25.28 -7.82
N ASN A 304 -14.91 26.14 -7.37
CA ASN A 304 -13.94 26.78 -8.25
C ASN A 304 -12.96 25.75 -8.82
N LEU A 305 -12.43 26.02 -10.01
CA LEU A 305 -11.38 25.17 -10.60
C LEU A 305 -10.20 25.09 -9.64
N LYS A 306 -9.61 23.90 -9.58
CA LYS A 306 -8.39 23.57 -8.82
C LYS A 306 -7.26 23.20 -9.77
N LYS A 307 -7.60 22.46 -10.82
CA LYS A 307 -6.66 21.98 -11.83
C LYS A 307 -7.36 21.81 -13.16
N GLU A 308 -6.67 22.19 -14.22
CA GLU A 308 -7.06 21.93 -15.61
C GLU A 308 -5.86 21.36 -16.38
N ALA A 309 -6.09 20.29 -17.12
CA ALA A 309 -5.09 19.66 -17.98
C ALA A 309 -5.75 19.12 -19.26
N LEU A 310 -5.05 19.25 -20.39
CA LEU A 310 -5.39 18.57 -21.64
C LEU A 310 -4.53 17.30 -21.77
N TYR A 311 -5.08 16.24 -22.32
CA TYR A 311 -4.37 14.99 -22.58
C TYR A 311 -4.47 14.60 -24.06
N SER A 312 -3.38 14.04 -24.60
CA SER A 312 -3.34 13.46 -25.94
C SER A 312 -4.13 12.15 -26.00
N GLN A 313 -4.32 11.62 -27.21
CA GLN A 313 -4.92 10.29 -27.42
C GLN A 313 -4.11 9.16 -26.76
N GLU A 314 -2.81 9.39 -26.55
CA GLU A 314 -1.93 8.42 -25.88
C GLU A 314 -1.96 8.50 -24.35
N GLY A 315 -2.81 9.35 -23.76
CA GLY A 315 -2.85 9.50 -22.30
C GLY A 315 -1.78 10.42 -21.74
N THR A 316 -1.03 11.13 -22.59
CA THR A 316 0.06 12.00 -22.15
C THR A 316 -0.48 13.39 -21.85
N PRO A 317 -0.20 13.97 -20.67
CA PRO A 317 -0.61 15.34 -20.36
C PRO A 317 0.10 16.34 -21.28
N LEU A 318 -0.67 17.21 -21.90
CA LEU A 318 -0.21 18.30 -22.74
C LEU A 318 0.05 19.55 -21.90
N SER A 319 1.00 20.35 -22.36
CA SER A 319 1.34 21.64 -21.75
C SER A 319 0.45 22.76 -22.30
N PRO A 320 0.10 23.77 -21.50
CA PRO A 320 0.37 23.88 -20.06
C PRO A 320 -0.65 23.14 -19.19
N ILE A 321 -0.25 22.79 -17.98
CA ILE A 321 -1.15 22.37 -16.90
C ILE A 321 -1.36 23.54 -15.95
N ASN A 322 -2.62 23.90 -15.72
CA ASN A 322 -3.01 25.05 -14.91
C ASN A 322 -3.53 24.61 -13.54
N TYR A 323 -3.18 25.37 -12.50
CA TYR A 323 -3.66 25.20 -11.13
C TYR A 323 -4.17 26.52 -10.58
N PHE A 324 -5.24 26.42 -9.81
CA PHE A 324 -5.99 27.56 -9.32
C PHE A 324 -6.18 27.45 -7.80
N ASP A 325 -6.25 28.57 -7.11
CA ASP A 325 -6.60 28.62 -5.68
C ASP A 325 -8.11 28.49 -5.45
N GLU A 326 -8.52 28.50 -4.18
CA GLU A 326 -9.93 28.41 -3.82
C GLU A 326 -10.74 29.61 -4.32
N SER A 327 -10.15 30.77 -4.56
CA SER A 327 -10.87 31.92 -5.16
C SER A 327 -11.08 31.77 -6.67
N GLY A 328 -10.43 30.78 -7.31
CA GLY A 328 -10.45 30.56 -8.76
C GLY A 328 -9.35 31.31 -9.50
N LYS A 329 -8.39 31.91 -8.79
CA LYS A 329 -7.26 32.63 -9.40
C LYS A 329 -6.17 31.65 -9.81
N LEU A 330 -5.55 31.86 -10.98
CA LEU A 330 -4.40 31.08 -11.43
C LEU A 330 -3.23 31.29 -10.46
N VAL A 331 -2.71 30.21 -9.89
CA VAL A 331 -1.56 30.25 -8.95
C VAL A 331 -0.35 29.51 -9.47
N GLN A 332 -0.53 28.64 -10.46
CA GLN A 332 0.58 27.91 -11.07
C GLN A 332 0.25 27.46 -12.48
N GLN A 333 1.22 27.59 -13.38
CA GLN A 333 1.17 27.07 -14.73
C GLN A 333 2.49 26.34 -14.99
N LEU A 334 2.42 25.12 -15.50
CA LEU A 334 3.63 24.33 -15.75
C LEU A 334 3.57 23.61 -17.09
N SER A 335 4.73 23.55 -17.74
CA SER A 335 4.95 22.77 -18.96
C SER A 335 5.66 21.45 -18.63
N LYS A 336 5.25 20.37 -19.30
CA LYS A 336 5.81 19.03 -19.21
C LYS A 336 6.03 18.41 -20.59
N LEU A 337 7.08 17.62 -20.67
CA LEU A 337 7.35 16.68 -21.75
C LEU A 337 7.72 15.33 -21.11
N ASN A 338 7.10 14.23 -21.54
CA ASN A 338 7.36 12.88 -21.01
C ASN A 338 7.31 12.77 -19.47
N GLY A 339 6.40 13.52 -18.84
CA GLY A 339 6.17 13.50 -17.40
C GLY A 339 7.06 14.42 -16.56
N VAL A 340 8.20 14.88 -17.10
CA VAL A 340 9.12 15.82 -16.45
C VAL A 340 8.83 17.27 -16.84
N LYS A 341 9.26 18.24 -16.02
CA LYS A 341 9.12 19.68 -16.35
C LYS A 341 9.98 19.98 -17.57
N ASP A 342 9.38 20.54 -18.61
CA ASP A 342 10.08 20.96 -19.83
C ASP A 342 9.32 22.14 -20.43
N GLY A 343 9.99 23.27 -20.57
CA GLY A 343 9.41 24.56 -20.93
C GLY A 343 9.09 25.46 -19.73
N PRO A 344 8.21 26.46 -19.93
CA PRO A 344 7.96 27.50 -18.96
C PRO A 344 7.19 27.00 -17.73
N PHE A 345 7.47 27.64 -16.60
CA PHE A 345 6.85 27.46 -15.32
C PHE A 345 6.59 28.82 -14.68
N TYR A 346 5.35 29.06 -14.30
CA TYR A 346 4.94 30.29 -13.66
C TYR A 346 4.26 29.99 -12.32
N LYS A 347 4.51 30.84 -11.33
CA LYS A 347 3.83 30.80 -10.04
C LYS A 347 3.39 32.21 -9.63
N TRP A 348 2.16 32.31 -9.18
CA TRP A 348 1.57 33.54 -8.66
C TRP A 348 1.23 33.38 -7.19
N LYS A 349 1.33 34.48 -6.44
CA LYS A 349 0.87 34.60 -5.06
C LYS A 349 0.09 35.90 -4.94
N ASP A 350 -1.14 35.81 -4.44
CA ASP A 350 -2.07 36.94 -4.32
C ASP A 350 -2.33 37.67 -5.67
N GLY A 351 -2.01 37.03 -6.80
CA GLY A 351 -2.11 37.55 -8.17
C GLY A 351 -0.85 38.14 -8.75
N ASN A 352 0.18 38.35 -7.94
CA ASN A 352 1.46 38.83 -8.42
C ASN A 352 2.29 37.62 -8.85
N LEU A 353 2.90 37.73 -10.03
CA LEU A 353 3.86 36.73 -10.51
C LEU A 353 5.06 36.76 -9.55
N ILE A 354 5.37 35.64 -8.92
CA ILE A 354 6.50 35.52 -7.98
C ILE A 354 7.63 34.65 -8.55
N GLN A 355 7.34 33.79 -9.53
CA GLN A 355 8.34 32.95 -10.19
C GLN A 355 8.02 32.82 -11.67
N ASP A 356 9.01 33.11 -12.51
CA ASP A 356 9.05 32.88 -13.96
C ASP A 356 10.31 32.09 -14.26
N TYR A 357 10.14 30.78 -14.36
CA TYR A 357 11.23 29.82 -14.54
C TYR A 357 11.05 29.07 -15.86
N ASN A 358 12.14 28.56 -16.38
CA ASN A 358 12.15 27.72 -17.56
C ASN A 358 12.97 26.46 -17.30
N TYR A 359 12.42 25.33 -17.75
CA TYR A 359 12.98 24.01 -17.51
C TYR A 359 13.33 23.29 -18.81
N LYS A 360 14.33 22.42 -18.77
CA LYS A 360 14.60 21.41 -19.79
C LYS A 360 14.88 20.08 -19.10
N ASN A 361 14.13 19.03 -19.47
CA ASN A 361 14.28 17.69 -18.87
C ASN A 361 14.31 17.66 -17.33
N GLY A 362 13.55 18.55 -16.67
CA GLY A 362 13.46 18.64 -15.22
C GLY A 362 14.46 19.59 -14.54
N GLU A 363 15.46 20.09 -15.25
CA GLU A 363 16.47 21.04 -14.74
C GLU A 363 16.20 22.46 -15.19
N PHE A 364 16.73 23.47 -14.48
CA PHE A 364 16.64 24.86 -14.92
C PHE A 364 17.42 25.08 -16.22
N GLU A 365 16.80 25.78 -17.17
CA GLU A 365 17.37 26.11 -18.47
C GLU A 365 16.98 27.53 -18.87
N GLY A 366 17.94 28.33 -19.32
CA GLY A 366 17.72 29.73 -19.67
C GLY A 366 17.56 30.63 -18.44
N THR A 367 16.94 31.80 -18.63
CA THR A 367 16.79 32.83 -17.60
C THR A 367 15.68 32.49 -16.61
N GLN A 368 16.00 32.56 -15.32
CA GLN A 368 15.09 32.36 -14.21
C GLN A 368 14.88 33.69 -13.51
N LYS A 369 13.62 34.06 -13.23
CA LYS A 369 13.27 35.29 -12.54
C LYS A 369 12.41 35.00 -11.31
N THR A 370 12.73 35.67 -10.22
CA THR A 370 11.91 35.70 -9.00
C THR A 370 11.52 37.14 -8.73
N PHE A 371 10.32 37.35 -8.20
CA PHE A 371 9.80 38.67 -7.90
C PHE A 371 9.37 38.75 -6.44
N HIS A 372 9.57 39.92 -5.84
CA HIS A 372 9.03 40.28 -4.53
C HIS A 372 7.50 40.30 -4.56
N PRO A 373 6.83 40.15 -3.41
CA PRO A 373 5.36 40.19 -3.34
C PRO A 373 4.72 41.47 -3.89
N ASN A 374 5.47 42.58 -3.95
CA ASN A 374 5.03 43.86 -4.53
C ASN A 374 5.20 43.94 -6.06
N GLY A 375 5.69 42.86 -6.71
CA GLY A 375 5.89 42.78 -8.15
C GLY A 375 7.24 43.26 -8.66
N HIS A 376 8.09 43.84 -7.81
CA HIS A 376 9.46 44.18 -8.21
C HIS A 376 10.30 42.92 -8.40
N LEU A 377 11.21 42.93 -9.38
CA LEU A 377 12.14 41.85 -9.62
C LEU A 377 13.02 41.67 -8.36
N GLU A 378 13.14 40.44 -7.86
CA GLU A 378 14.02 40.10 -6.75
C GLU A 378 15.37 39.64 -7.29
N PHE A 379 15.39 38.67 -8.20
CA PHE A 379 16.62 38.31 -8.88
C PHE A 379 16.37 37.73 -10.27
N THR A 380 17.41 37.81 -11.09
CA THR A 380 17.53 37.07 -12.34
C THR A 380 18.83 36.27 -12.35
N THR A 381 18.79 35.09 -12.95
CA THR A 381 19.99 34.27 -13.18
C THR A 381 19.77 33.40 -14.41
N THR A 382 20.82 33.18 -15.19
CA THR A 382 20.74 32.28 -16.33
C THR A 382 21.33 30.91 -15.97
N TYR A 383 20.68 29.86 -16.45
CA TYR A 383 21.13 28.48 -16.33
C TYR A 383 21.39 27.89 -17.71
N PHE A 384 22.38 27.02 -17.81
CA PHE A 384 22.63 26.18 -18.96
C PHE A 384 22.90 24.77 -18.47
N LYS A 385 22.08 23.81 -18.90
CA LYS A 385 22.15 22.40 -18.48
C LYS A 385 22.22 22.26 -16.95
N GLY A 386 21.29 22.91 -16.25
CA GLY A 386 21.20 22.85 -14.79
C GLY A 386 22.27 23.62 -14.01
N THR A 387 23.26 24.23 -14.67
CA THR A 387 24.33 25.01 -14.01
C THR A 387 24.17 26.51 -14.23
N ARG A 388 24.42 27.33 -13.19
CA ARG A 388 24.39 28.80 -13.33
C ARG A 388 25.47 29.26 -14.31
N GLN A 389 25.07 30.12 -15.23
CA GLN A 389 25.91 30.64 -16.32
C GLN A 389 25.52 32.09 -16.62
N GLY A 390 26.51 32.96 -16.76
CA GLY A 390 26.30 34.37 -17.08
C GLY A 390 25.91 35.22 -15.87
N VAL A 391 25.31 36.37 -16.17
CA VAL A 391 25.02 37.42 -15.19
C VAL A 391 23.91 36.98 -14.22
N HIS A 392 24.15 37.26 -12.94
CA HIS A 392 23.17 37.19 -11.85
C HIS A 392 23.01 38.58 -11.25
N GLU A 393 21.78 39.04 -11.16
CA GLU A 393 21.44 40.34 -10.58
C GLU A 393 20.39 40.14 -9.49
N HIS A 394 20.49 40.93 -8.42
CA HIS A 394 19.57 40.93 -7.29
C HIS A 394 19.17 42.37 -6.97
N TRP A 395 17.87 42.59 -6.74
CA TRP A 395 17.29 43.85 -6.32
C TRP A 395 16.51 43.68 -5.01
N ASN A 396 16.51 44.74 -4.19
CA ASN A 396 15.68 44.77 -2.99
C ASN A 396 14.19 44.99 -3.32
N SER A 397 13.34 44.98 -2.30
CA SER A 397 11.89 45.21 -2.47
C SER A 397 11.55 46.61 -2.99
N GLU A 398 12.45 47.58 -2.91
CA GLU A 398 12.27 48.93 -3.47
C GLU A 398 12.65 49.01 -4.96
N GLY A 399 13.14 47.92 -5.55
CA GLY A 399 13.58 47.86 -6.94
C GLY A 399 15.01 48.38 -7.16
N GLN A 400 15.77 48.63 -6.09
CA GLN A 400 17.17 49.04 -6.17
C GLN A 400 18.08 47.81 -6.30
N LYS A 401 19.00 47.84 -7.27
CA LYS A 401 19.99 46.77 -7.46
C LYS A 401 20.94 46.73 -6.27
N ILE A 402 21.09 45.56 -5.65
CA ILE A 402 21.97 45.32 -4.49
C ILE A 402 23.15 44.39 -4.81
N LEU A 403 23.05 43.61 -5.89
CA LEU A 403 24.09 42.71 -6.36
C LEU A 403 24.04 42.56 -7.88
N GLU A 404 25.21 42.51 -8.50
CA GLU A 404 25.44 42.07 -9.86
C GLU A 404 26.74 41.26 -9.89
N THR A 405 26.66 40.02 -10.35
CA THR A 405 27.81 39.12 -10.46
C THR A 405 27.67 38.21 -11.67
N ASN A 406 28.67 37.39 -11.93
CA ASN A 406 28.71 36.50 -13.08
C ASN A 406 29.17 35.10 -12.65
N PHE A 407 28.56 34.09 -13.27
CA PHE A 407 28.84 32.68 -13.04
C PHE A 407 29.33 32.03 -14.32
N GLN A 408 30.29 31.12 -14.19
CA GLN A 408 30.67 30.20 -15.26
C GLN A 408 30.64 28.78 -14.70
N LYS A 409 29.84 27.88 -15.29
CA LYS A 409 29.69 26.49 -14.80
C LYS A 409 29.39 26.40 -13.29
N GLY A 410 28.54 27.30 -12.79
CA GLY A 410 28.10 27.32 -11.39
C GLY A 410 29.05 27.99 -10.38
N ILE A 411 30.26 28.39 -10.78
CA ILE A 411 31.24 29.09 -9.92
C ILE A 411 31.31 30.58 -10.28
N LEU A 412 31.59 31.44 -9.30
CA LEU A 412 31.78 32.87 -9.53
C LEU A 412 32.95 33.10 -10.49
N HIS A 413 32.71 33.81 -11.59
CA HIS A 413 33.71 34.11 -12.60
C HIS A 413 33.31 35.40 -13.33
N GLY A 414 34.18 36.41 -13.27
CA GLY A 414 33.95 37.74 -13.82
C GLY A 414 33.73 38.81 -12.74
N PRO A 415 33.15 39.97 -13.11
CA PRO A 415 32.94 41.08 -12.20
C PRO A 415 31.94 40.73 -11.09
N TYR A 416 32.17 41.29 -9.90
CA TYR A 416 31.27 41.24 -8.76
C TYR A 416 31.09 42.67 -8.23
N ASN A 417 29.85 43.15 -8.23
CA ASN A 417 29.46 44.44 -7.70
C ASN A 417 28.32 44.26 -6.71
N SER A 418 28.44 44.86 -5.53
CA SER A 418 27.33 44.98 -4.58
C SER A 418 27.11 46.44 -4.24
N TYR A 419 25.89 46.76 -3.80
CA TYR A 419 25.46 48.13 -3.59
C TYR A 419 24.77 48.27 -2.23
N TYR A 420 24.83 49.47 -1.66
CA TYR A 420 24.01 49.88 -0.52
C TYR A 420 22.57 50.19 -0.97
N SER A 421 21.64 50.34 -0.02
CA SER A 421 20.26 50.72 -0.30
C SER A 421 20.13 52.08 -0.99
N ASN A 422 21.07 53.01 -0.77
CA ASN A 422 21.10 54.28 -1.49
C ASN A 422 21.70 54.18 -2.91
N SER A 423 21.86 52.97 -3.44
CA SER A 423 22.46 52.67 -4.76
C SER A 423 23.96 52.99 -4.90
N ASN A 424 24.61 53.50 -3.85
CA ASN A 424 26.06 53.64 -3.86
C ASN A 424 26.72 52.26 -3.89
N LYS A 425 27.78 52.14 -4.68
CA LYS A 425 28.60 50.92 -4.74
C LYS A 425 29.15 50.63 -3.35
N LYS A 426 29.12 49.36 -2.94
CA LYS A 426 29.62 48.86 -1.65
C LYS A 426 30.91 48.06 -1.82
N ILE A 427 30.91 47.13 -2.78
CA ILE A 427 32.08 46.32 -3.15
C ILE A 427 32.11 46.24 -4.68
N SER A 428 33.31 46.29 -5.24
CA SER A 428 33.61 46.02 -6.64
C SER A 428 34.90 45.22 -6.72
N CYS A 429 34.81 43.99 -7.21
CA CYS A 429 35.95 43.10 -7.37
C CYS A 429 35.75 42.18 -8.58
N PHE A 430 36.70 41.29 -8.81
CA PHE A 430 36.67 40.33 -9.90
C PHE A 430 36.99 38.94 -9.35
N TYR A 431 36.29 37.93 -9.86
CA TYR A 431 36.51 36.54 -9.53
C TYR A 431 37.03 35.78 -10.75
N GLU A 432 38.01 34.91 -10.56
CA GLU A 432 38.43 33.93 -11.55
C GLU A 432 38.35 32.54 -10.92
N ASN A 433 37.52 31.67 -11.50
CA ASN A 433 37.32 30.29 -11.04
C ASN A 433 36.98 30.18 -9.54
N GLY A 434 36.12 31.09 -9.05
CA GLY A 434 35.68 31.14 -7.66
C GLY A 434 36.65 31.81 -6.69
N LYS A 435 37.83 32.24 -7.13
CA LYS A 435 38.81 32.98 -6.30
C LYS A 435 38.79 34.46 -6.67
N LEU A 436 39.03 35.34 -5.70
CA LEU A 436 39.25 36.76 -5.98
C LEU A 436 40.54 36.94 -6.78
N GLU A 437 40.48 37.75 -7.83
CA GLU A 437 41.60 38.03 -8.74
C GLU A 437 41.57 39.51 -9.14
N GLY A 438 42.74 40.15 -9.24
CA GLY A 438 42.84 41.55 -9.64
C GLY A 438 42.33 42.53 -8.58
N SER A 439 41.80 43.68 -9.01
CA SER A 439 41.47 44.78 -8.10
C SER A 439 40.24 44.49 -7.25
N TYR A 440 40.36 44.75 -5.96
CA TYR A 440 39.28 44.82 -4.99
C TYR A 440 39.12 46.25 -4.48
N GLN A 441 37.88 46.73 -4.46
CA GLN A 441 37.50 48.01 -3.89
C GLN A 441 36.28 47.85 -3.00
N SER A 442 36.31 48.46 -1.82
CA SER A 442 35.12 48.70 -0.99
C SER A 442 34.94 50.19 -0.74
N PHE A 443 33.70 50.59 -0.52
CA PHE A 443 33.30 51.98 -0.37
C PHE A 443 32.43 52.12 0.88
N HIS A 444 32.46 53.31 1.47
CA HIS A 444 31.54 53.72 2.53
C HIS A 444 30.15 53.98 1.96
N GLN A 445 29.14 54.09 2.82
CA GLN A 445 27.75 54.30 2.38
C GLN A 445 27.55 55.65 1.65
N ASP A 446 28.38 56.64 1.92
CA ASP A 446 28.41 57.94 1.21
C ASP A 446 29.08 57.86 -0.17
N GLY A 447 29.58 56.68 -0.57
CA GLY A 447 30.24 56.44 -1.86
C GLY A 447 31.75 56.72 -1.84
N GLN A 448 32.32 57.15 -0.72
CA GLN A 448 33.75 57.39 -0.61
C GLN A 448 34.53 56.07 -0.53
N LEU A 449 35.75 56.03 -1.07
CA LEU A 449 36.58 54.82 -1.05
C LEU A 449 36.93 54.46 0.41
N ASN A 450 36.63 53.24 0.83
CA ASN A 450 36.97 52.71 2.14
C ASN A 450 38.26 51.90 2.09
N GLU A 451 38.40 51.04 1.09
CA GLU A 451 39.54 50.12 1.00
C GLU A 451 39.82 49.77 -0.46
N LYS A 452 41.08 49.72 -0.87
CA LYS A 452 41.51 49.25 -2.20
C LYS A 452 42.77 48.41 -2.11
N TYR A 453 42.77 47.27 -2.78
CA TYR A 453 43.91 46.35 -2.86
C TYR A 453 43.76 45.41 -4.06
N CYS A 454 44.78 44.61 -4.36
CA CYS A 454 44.72 43.58 -5.39
C CYS A 454 44.79 42.18 -4.78
N TYR A 455 44.26 41.22 -5.52
CA TYR A 455 44.34 39.79 -5.24
C TYR A 455 45.04 39.06 -6.39
N ARG A 456 45.76 38.00 -6.03
CA ARG A 456 46.21 36.95 -6.96
C ARG A 456 45.93 35.60 -6.33
N ASP A 457 45.23 34.72 -7.04
CA ASP A 457 44.87 33.38 -6.56
C ASP A 457 44.12 33.39 -5.20
N GLY A 458 43.30 34.42 -4.97
CA GLY A 458 42.54 34.59 -3.72
C GLY A 458 43.37 35.08 -2.54
N LYS A 459 44.66 35.41 -2.71
CA LYS A 459 45.54 36.01 -1.69
C LYS A 459 45.80 37.49 -1.99
N LYS A 460 45.92 38.32 -0.96
CA LYS A 460 46.28 39.74 -1.12
C LYS A 460 47.65 39.87 -1.79
N GLU A 461 47.73 40.72 -2.81
CA GLU A 461 48.93 40.94 -3.62
C GLU A 461 49.04 42.45 -3.93
N GLY A 462 50.21 43.03 -3.76
CA GLY A 462 50.48 44.44 -4.01
C GLY A 462 49.97 45.40 -2.93
N LEU A 463 49.79 46.65 -3.32
CA LEU A 463 49.46 47.76 -2.42
C LEU A 463 48.02 47.64 -1.88
N HIS A 464 47.90 47.82 -0.57
CA HIS A 464 46.65 47.85 0.17
C HIS A 464 46.52 49.18 0.91
N GLN A 465 45.46 49.91 0.58
CA GLN A 465 45.15 51.20 1.19
C GLN A 465 43.76 51.18 1.82
N LYS A 466 43.64 51.76 3.02
CA LYS A 466 42.37 51.93 3.74
C LYS A 466 42.18 53.39 4.12
N PHE A 467 40.95 53.87 4.05
CA PHE A 467 40.58 55.26 4.33
C PHE A 467 39.37 55.34 5.25
N ASP A 468 39.28 56.40 6.04
CA ASP A 468 38.05 56.74 6.79
C ASP A 468 37.01 57.46 5.90
N HIS A 469 35.89 57.88 6.50
CA HIS A 469 34.82 58.63 5.82
C HIS A 469 35.25 60.06 5.40
N ASN A 470 36.36 60.57 5.93
CA ASN A 470 36.91 61.90 5.62
C ASN A 470 38.06 61.82 4.61
N ARG A 471 38.30 60.64 4.00
CA ARG A 471 39.42 60.35 3.08
C ARG A 471 40.80 60.39 3.73
N THR A 472 40.88 60.33 5.06
CA THR A 472 42.14 60.17 5.78
C THR A 472 42.67 58.77 5.53
N LEU A 473 43.90 58.65 5.05
CA LEU A 473 44.58 57.36 4.90
C LEU A 473 44.82 56.75 6.28
N LEU A 474 44.30 55.56 6.53
CA LEU A 474 44.39 54.82 7.79
C LEU A 474 45.40 53.67 7.73
N LEU A 475 45.63 53.12 6.54
CA LEU A 475 46.57 52.01 6.30
C LEU A 475 47.16 52.15 4.91
N ASP A 476 48.46 51.92 4.82
CA ASP A 476 49.21 51.73 3.58
C ASP A 476 50.19 50.58 3.81
N ALA A 477 49.97 49.47 3.11
CA ALA A 477 50.75 48.27 3.28
C ALA A 477 50.86 47.52 1.95
N ASN A 478 52.03 46.99 1.63
CA ASN A 478 52.22 46.14 0.46
C ASN A 478 52.20 44.67 0.87
N TYR A 479 51.60 43.80 0.05
CA TYR A 479 51.46 42.38 0.31
C TYR A 479 52.07 41.54 -0.81
N ILE A 480 52.67 40.40 -0.47
CA ILE A 480 53.08 39.36 -1.42
C ILE A 480 52.55 38.02 -0.91
N ASN A 481 51.79 37.30 -1.75
CA ASN A 481 51.20 36.00 -1.40
C ASN A 481 50.38 36.02 -0.08
N GLY A 482 49.71 37.12 0.21
CA GLY A 482 48.90 37.31 1.41
C GLY A 482 49.65 37.80 2.65
N ASN A 483 50.98 37.89 2.61
CA ASN A 483 51.81 38.34 3.71
C ASN A 483 52.24 39.80 3.50
N PRO A 484 52.22 40.66 4.54
CA PRO A 484 52.75 42.02 4.42
C PRO A 484 54.25 41.99 4.11
N GLN A 485 54.69 42.88 3.23
CA GLN A 485 56.06 42.98 2.72
C GLN A 485 56.47 44.45 2.55
N GLY A 486 57.66 44.80 3.03
CA GLY A 486 58.20 46.15 3.01
C GLY A 486 57.63 47.03 4.12
N ILE A 487 57.62 48.34 3.89
CA ILE A 487 57.14 49.31 4.88
C ILE A 487 55.61 49.27 4.92
N CYS A 488 55.06 49.01 6.10
CA CYS A 488 53.63 49.13 6.40
C CYS A 488 53.42 50.28 7.39
N GLN A 489 52.41 51.10 7.14
CA GLN A 489 52.10 52.30 7.91
C GLN A 489 50.62 52.31 8.28
N GLU A 490 50.32 52.62 9.54
CA GLU A 490 48.96 52.91 10.00
C GLU A 490 48.90 54.33 10.57
N TRP A 491 47.75 54.97 10.43
CA TRP A 491 47.47 56.29 10.98
C TRP A 491 46.19 56.28 11.81
N TYR A 492 46.14 57.15 12.81
CA TYR A 492 44.90 57.48 13.52
C TYR A 492 43.97 58.32 12.63
N PRO A 493 42.65 58.37 12.91
CA PRO A 493 41.71 59.22 12.17
C PRO A 493 42.04 60.72 12.18
N ASN A 494 42.86 61.19 13.13
CA ASN A 494 43.34 62.58 13.17
C ASN A 494 44.55 62.83 12.25
N GLY A 495 44.98 61.83 11.47
CA GLY A 495 46.11 61.90 10.55
C GLY A 495 47.48 61.68 11.19
N GLN A 496 47.57 61.50 12.51
CA GLN A 496 48.84 61.19 13.18
C GLN A 496 49.26 59.75 12.85
N LEU A 497 50.55 59.57 12.52
CA LEU A 497 51.13 58.25 12.31
C LEU A 497 50.95 57.45 13.61
N LYS A 498 50.40 56.25 13.50
CA LYS A 498 50.13 55.34 14.62
C LYS A 498 51.21 54.27 14.73
N THR A 499 51.53 53.64 13.60
CA THR A 499 52.61 52.65 13.51
C THR A 499 53.34 52.77 12.19
N LYS A 500 54.63 52.45 12.20
CA LYS A 500 55.43 52.18 11.00
C LYS A 500 56.34 51.01 11.28
N ALA A 501 56.24 49.96 10.47
CA ALA A 501 57.06 48.77 10.62
C ALA A 501 57.53 48.24 9.25
N HIS A 502 58.73 47.65 9.22
CA HIS A 502 59.24 46.94 8.06
C HIS A 502 58.91 45.46 8.20
N TYR A 503 58.31 44.87 7.17
CA TYR A 503 57.92 43.45 7.14
C TYR A 503 58.70 42.69 6.07
N SER A 504 59.11 41.47 6.40
CA SER A 504 59.67 40.51 5.46
C SER A 504 58.98 39.16 5.66
N ASN A 505 58.33 38.66 4.60
CA ASN A 505 57.53 37.43 4.64
C ASN A 505 56.49 37.39 5.77
N GLY A 506 55.89 38.53 6.10
CA GLY A 506 54.88 38.65 7.15
C GLY A 506 55.43 38.82 8.58
N ILE A 507 56.75 38.81 8.76
CA ILE A 507 57.40 39.02 10.06
C ILE A 507 57.90 40.47 10.15
N ALA A 508 57.59 41.15 11.25
CA ALA A 508 58.09 42.50 11.50
C ALA A 508 59.57 42.50 11.89
N GLU A 509 60.41 43.20 11.14
CA GLU A 509 61.87 43.32 11.36
C GLU A 509 62.24 44.57 12.20
N GLY A 510 61.24 45.32 12.64
CA GLY A 510 61.37 46.49 13.50
C GLY A 510 60.11 47.35 13.46
N SER A 511 59.69 47.87 14.61
CA SER A 511 58.49 48.72 14.74
C SER A 511 58.83 50.04 15.40
N PHE A 512 58.42 51.14 14.77
CA PHE A 512 58.33 52.45 15.41
C PHE A 512 56.89 52.67 15.86
N LEU A 513 56.69 52.65 17.18
CA LEU A 513 55.47 53.10 17.85
C LEU A 513 55.70 54.56 18.25
N SER A 514 54.80 55.47 17.84
CA SER A 514 54.85 56.88 18.25
C SER A 514 54.02 57.14 19.48
#